data_AF-A0A6B3FXD2-F1
#
_entry.id   AF-A0A6B3FXD2-F1
#
_cell.length_a   1.000
_cell.length_b   1.000
_cell.length_c   1.000
_cell.angle_alpha   90.00
_cell.angle_beta   90.00
_cell.angle_gamma   90.00
#
_symmetry.space_group_name_H-M   'P 1'
#
loop_
_entity.id
_entity.type
_entity.pdbx_description
1 polymer ?
#
loop_
_entity_poly.entity_id
_entity_poly.type
_entity_poly.pdbx_seq_one_letter_code
_entity_poly.pdbx_strand_id
1 'polypeptide(L)'
;PEAEADRAQVSLVVVDTVGETTVQLLHRLQRNTSTRTGLVVGYFESGALQTMIECGVAAVLRRAEADQDRLVHLVRAMANGEGVLPGDLLGKLLDHVS
;
A
#
# COMPACT_ATOMS: atom_id res chain seq x y z
N PRO A 1 -15.15 14.54 -11.34
CA PRO A 1 -14.92 13.29 -12.12
C PRO A 1 -13.55 13.09 -12.78
N GLU A 2 -12.76 14.11 -13.13
CA GLU A 2 -11.28 13.97 -13.32
C GLU A 2 -10.57 14.92 -12.35
N ALA A 3 -11.07 16.15 -12.26
CA ALA A 3 -10.67 17.15 -11.27
C ALA A 3 -10.81 16.74 -9.79
N GLU A 4 -11.59 15.69 -9.48
CA GLU A 4 -11.67 15.13 -8.13
C GLU A 4 -10.57 14.10 -7.86
N ALA A 5 -10.22 13.31 -8.88
CA ALA A 5 -9.11 12.36 -8.79
C ALA A 5 -7.78 13.10 -8.64
N ASP A 6 -7.62 14.24 -9.33
CA ASP A 6 -6.44 15.11 -9.20
C ASP A 6 -6.28 15.71 -7.79
N ARG A 7 -7.35 15.72 -6.98
CA ARG A 7 -7.35 16.20 -5.59
C ARG A 7 -7.31 15.06 -4.57
N ALA A 8 -7.26 13.80 -5.02
CA ALA A 8 -7.19 12.67 -4.12
C ALA A 8 -5.88 12.75 -3.32
N GLN A 9 -5.97 12.58 -2.01
CA GLN A 9 -4.79 12.48 -1.14
C GLN A 9 -4.31 11.02 -1.02
N VAL A 10 -5.16 10.08 -1.39
CA VAL A 10 -4.98 8.64 -1.21
C VAL A 10 -5.39 7.92 -2.50
N SER A 11 -4.54 7.01 -2.95
CA SER A 11 -4.83 6.03 -4.00
C SER A 11 -4.74 4.63 -3.42
N LEU A 12 -5.78 3.82 -3.61
CA LEU A 12 -5.81 2.43 -3.13
C LEU A 12 -5.71 1.49 -4.33
N VAL A 13 -4.65 0.68 -4.36
CA VAL A 13 -4.42 -0.33 -5.39
C VAL A 13 -4.84 -1.68 -4.82
N VAL A 14 -5.71 -2.39 -5.54
CA VAL A 14 -6.17 -3.73 -5.14
C VAL A 14 -5.63 -4.76 -6.13
N VAL A 15 -4.86 -5.73 -5.63
CA VAL A 15 -4.25 -6.80 -6.44
C VAL A 15 -4.35 -8.14 -5.71
N ASP A 16 -4.28 -9.23 -6.45
CA ASP A 16 -4.20 -10.56 -5.82
C ASP A 16 -2.78 -10.87 -5.34
N THR A 17 -1.77 -10.49 -6.13
CA THR A 17 -0.34 -10.65 -5.79
C THR A 17 0.49 -9.44 -6.22
N VAL A 18 1.65 -9.24 -5.58
CA VAL A 18 2.62 -8.21 -5.97
C VAL A 18 3.60 -8.80 -6.99
N GLY A 19 3.26 -8.66 -8.27
CA GLY A 19 4.14 -9.04 -9.39
C GLY A 19 4.66 -7.84 -10.18
N GLU A 20 5.37 -8.09 -11.27
CA GLU A 20 6.03 -7.05 -12.09
C GLU A 20 5.07 -5.94 -12.55
N THR A 21 3.87 -6.29 -13.02
CA THR A 21 2.86 -5.31 -13.44
C THR A 21 2.42 -4.39 -12.30
N THR A 22 2.29 -4.94 -11.09
CA THR A 22 1.98 -4.17 -9.88
C THR A 22 3.11 -3.18 -9.58
N VAL A 23 4.37 -3.62 -9.67
CA VAL A 23 5.55 -2.75 -9.46
C VAL A 23 5.58 -1.60 -10.46
N GLN A 24 5.34 -1.87 -11.74
CA GLN A 24 5.27 -0.82 -12.76
C GLN A 24 4.17 0.21 -12.48
N LEU A 25 3.00 -0.23 -11.99
CA LEU A 25 1.93 0.66 -11.56
C LEU A 25 2.35 1.51 -10.36
N LEU A 26 2.92 0.89 -9.34
CA LEU A 26 3.36 1.60 -8.14
C LEU A 26 4.45 2.64 -8.46
N HIS A 27 5.40 2.34 -9.35
CA HIS A 27 6.38 3.32 -9.81
C HIS A 27 5.78 4.50 -10.59
N ARG A 28 4.65 4.32 -11.25
CA ARG A 28 3.93 5.45 -11.87
C ARG A 28 3.25 6.31 -10.82
N LEU A 29 2.61 5.68 -9.84
CA LEU A 29 1.94 6.37 -8.74
C LEU A 29 2.92 7.12 -7.83
N GLN A 30 4.11 6.55 -7.59
CA GLN A 30 5.16 7.17 -6.78
C GLN A 30 5.65 8.52 -7.37
N ARG A 31 5.57 8.71 -8.70
CA ARG A 31 5.93 9.98 -9.34
C ARG A 31 4.91 11.08 -9.09
N ASN A 32 3.68 10.71 -8.70
CA ASN A 32 2.67 11.66 -8.27
C ASN A 32 2.77 11.89 -6.76
N THR A 33 3.39 12.99 -6.36
CA THR A 33 3.62 13.31 -4.94
C THR A 33 2.37 13.82 -4.21
N SER A 34 1.29 14.11 -4.93
CA SER A 34 0.03 14.59 -4.34
C SER A 34 -0.80 13.46 -3.72
N THR A 35 -0.55 12.22 -4.11
CA THR A 35 -1.29 11.04 -3.64
C THR A 35 -0.38 10.07 -2.89
N ARG A 36 -0.80 9.62 -1.70
CA ARG A 36 -0.18 8.47 -1.03
C ARG A 36 -0.80 7.18 -1.52
N THR A 37 0.04 6.21 -1.86
CA THR A 37 -0.41 4.92 -2.40
C THR A 37 -0.52 3.89 -1.28
N GLY A 38 -1.67 3.23 -1.20
CA GLY A 38 -1.94 2.10 -0.31
C GLY A 38 -2.24 0.85 -1.13
N LEU A 39 -1.96 -0.32 -0.56
CA LEU A 39 -2.11 -1.60 -1.23
C LEU A 39 -3.06 -2.52 -0.45
N VAL A 40 -4.07 -3.04 -1.13
CA VAL A 40 -4.84 -4.20 -0.67
C VAL A 40 -4.40 -5.41 -1.49
N VAL A 41 -3.88 -6.44 -0.83
CA VAL A 41 -3.26 -7.59 -1.51
C VAL A 41 -3.78 -8.92 -0.98
N GLY A 42 -4.05 -9.87 -1.89
CA GLY A 42 -4.46 -11.23 -1.52
C GLY A 42 -3.36 -12.01 -0.81
N TYR A 43 -2.15 -12.05 -1.39
CA TYR A 43 -1.03 -12.81 -0.87
C TYR A 43 0.32 -12.07 -1.04
N PHE A 44 1.21 -12.23 -0.06
CA PHE A 44 2.60 -11.75 -0.13
C PHE A 44 3.54 -12.89 -0.47
N GLU A 45 4.19 -12.78 -1.62
CA GLU A 45 5.36 -13.62 -1.91
C GLU A 45 6.57 -13.17 -1.09
N SER A 46 7.52 -14.07 -0.91
CA SER A 46 8.81 -13.76 -0.30
C SER A 46 9.49 -12.62 -1.09
N GLY A 47 9.94 -11.57 -0.40
CA GLY A 47 10.57 -10.41 -1.02
C GLY A 47 9.62 -9.27 -1.44
N ALA A 48 8.30 -9.50 -1.48
CA ALA A 48 7.32 -8.46 -1.84
C ALA A 48 7.37 -7.24 -0.91
N LEU A 49 7.80 -7.43 0.34
CA LEU A 49 7.95 -6.37 1.34
C LEU A 49 8.95 -5.30 0.91
N GLN A 50 10.14 -5.71 0.49
CA GLN A 50 11.18 -4.78 0.04
C GLN A 50 10.71 -3.98 -1.17
N THR A 51 10.09 -4.66 -2.14
CA THR A 51 9.53 -4.02 -3.33
C THR A 51 8.48 -2.96 -2.98
N MET A 52 7.59 -3.23 -2.01
CA MET A 52 6.59 -2.25 -1.58
C MET A 52 7.22 -1.01 -0.94
N ILE A 53 8.29 -1.19 -0.15
CA ILE A 53 9.03 -0.08 0.47
C ILE A 53 9.72 0.77 -0.60
N GLU A 54 10.44 0.12 -1.53
CA GLU A 54 11.11 0.80 -2.66
C GLU A 54 10.12 1.56 -3.55
N CYS A 55 8.91 1.03 -3.70
CA CYS A 55 7.82 1.68 -4.42
C CYS A 55 7.12 2.80 -3.63
N GLY A 56 7.47 3.04 -2.37
CA GLY A 56 6.88 4.09 -1.54
C GLY A 56 5.43 3.84 -1.13
N VAL A 57 5.03 2.56 -0.99
CA VAL A 57 3.70 2.22 -0.49
C VAL A 57 3.57 2.65 0.97
N ALA A 58 2.60 3.51 1.25
CA ALA A 58 2.39 4.09 2.57
C ALA A 58 1.65 3.14 3.53
N ALA A 59 0.78 2.29 3.00
CA ALA A 59 0.00 1.36 3.82
C ALA A 59 -0.33 0.08 3.06
N VAL A 60 -0.45 -1.03 3.79
CA VAL A 60 -0.75 -2.34 3.23
C VAL A 60 -1.78 -3.06 4.09
N LEU A 61 -2.76 -3.68 3.43
CA LEU A 61 -3.79 -4.50 4.05
C LEU A 61 -3.98 -5.80 3.27
N ARG A 62 -4.20 -6.90 3.98
CA ARG A 62 -4.54 -8.17 3.32
C ARG A 62 -5.98 -8.13 2.85
N ARG A 63 -6.26 -8.71 1.69
CA ARG A 63 -7.62 -8.78 1.15
C ARG A 63 -8.56 -9.57 2.06
N ALA A 64 -8.06 -10.63 2.69
CA ALA A 64 -8.80 -11.42 3.69
C ALA A 64 -9.18 -10.62 4.95
N GLU A 65 -8.55 -9.46 5.13
CA GLU A 65 -8.62 -8.59 6.29
C GLU A 65 -9.29 -7.25 5.96
N ALA A 66 -9.70 -7.03 4.71
CA ALA A 66 -10.20 -5.76 4.21
C ALA A 66 -11.72 -5.64 4.39
N ASP A 67 -12.17 -5.62 5.65
CA ASP A 67 -13.53 -5.22 5.99
C ASP A 67 -13.73 -3.69 5.88
N GLN A 68 -14.97 -3.24 6.04
CA GLN A 68 -15.33 -1.83 5.90
C GLN A 68 -14.55 -0.93 6.86
N ASP A 69 -14.49 -1.30 8.14
CA ASP A 69 -13.86 -0.47 9.18
C ASP A 69 -12.36 -0.36 8.95
N ARG A 70 -11.73 -1.47 8.54
CA ARG A 70 -10.30 -1.52 8.26
C ARG A 70 -9.91 -0.74 7.01
N LEU A 71 -10.74 -0.76 5.98
CA LEU A 71 -10.54 0.07 4.79
C LEU A 71 -10.67 1.56 5.12
N VAL A 72 -11.70 1.96 5.88
CA VAL A 72 -11.88 3.35 6.30
C VAL A 72 -10.71 3.80 7.18
N HIS A 73 -10.29 2.96 8.13
CA HIS A 73 -9.15 3.26 8.99
C HIS A 73 -7.86 3.45 8.17
N LEU A 74 -7.56 2.53 7.24
CA LEU A 74 -6.38 2.60 6.39
C LEU A 74 -6.36 3.89 5.56
N VAL A 75 -7.48 4.24 4.92
CA VAL A 75 -7.57 5.48 4.12
C VAL A 75 -7.36 6.72 4.99
N ARG A 76 -7.94 6.77 6.20
CA ARG A 76 -7.76 7.91 7.13
C ARG A 76 -6.33 8.02 7.64
N ALA A 77 -5.73 6.90 8.05
CA ALA A 77 -4.33 6.86 8.48
C ALA A 77 -3.40 7.37 7.37
N MET A 78 -3.58 6.87 6.14
CA MET A 78 -2.82 7.36 4.99
C MET A 78 -3.03 8.86 4.74
N ALA A 79 -4.26 9.36 4.81
CA ALA A 79 -4.53 10.79 4.63
C ALA A 79 -3.78 11.65 5.68
N ASN A 80 -3.66 11.14 6.91
CA ASN A 80 -2.90 11.75 8.00
C ASN A 80 -1.37 11.60 7.86
N GLY A 81 -0.89 10.80 6.88
CA GLY A 81 0.54 10.53 6.69
C GLY A 81 1.07 9.38 7.57
N GLU A 82 0.17 8.58 8.15
CA GLU A 82 0.50 7.41 8.94
C GLU A 82 0.63 6.16 8.04
N GLY A 83 1.53 5.26 8.42
CA GLY A 83 1.69 3.97 7.77
C GLY A 83 0.91 2.86 8.48
N VAL A 84 0.36 1.93 7.71
CA VAL A 84 -0.33 0.74 8.23
C VAL A 84 0.30 -0.50 7.64
N LEU A 85 0.66 -1.46 8.48
CA LEU A 85 1.27 -2.72 8.06
C LEU A 85 0.55 -3.90 8.73
N PRO A 86 0.39 -5.04 8.03
CA PRO A 86 -0.01 -6.30 8.64
C PRO A 86 0.95 -6.69 9.77
N GLY A 87 0.41 -7.22 10.87
CA GLY A 87 1.20 -7.51 12.07
C GLY A 87 2.33 -8.50 11.86
N ASP A 88 2.21 -9.40 10.88
CA ASP A 88 3.26 -10.37 10.56
C ASP A 88 4.34 -9.82 9.62
N LEU A 89 4.11 -8.66 8.97
CA LEU A 89 5.14 -7.95 8.22
C LEU A 89 6.08 -7.17 9.14
N LEU A 90 5.64 -6.79 10.36
CA LEU A 90 6.52 -6.19 11.36
C LEU A 90 7.66 -7.15 11.75
N GLY A 91 7.36 -8.43 11.95
CA GLY A 91 8.37 -9.44 12.23
C GLY A 91 9.41 -9.54 11.10
N LYS A 92 8.96 -9.55 9.85
CA LYS A 92 9.84 -9.61 8.67
C LYS A 92 10.69 -8.35 8.46
N LEU A 93 10.20 -7.19 8.89
CA LEU A 93 10.99 -5.96 8.90
C LEU A 93 12.13 -6.03 9.92
N LEU A 94 11.84 -6.52 11.14
CA LEU A 94 12.86 -6.68 12.19
C LEU A 94 13.97 -7.66 11.76
N ASP A 95 13.61 -8.71 11.04
CA ASP A 95 14.57 -9.65 10.44
C ASP A 95 15.42 -9.03 9.33
N HIS A 96 14.99 -7.91 8.70
CA HIS A 96 15.70 -7.24 7.61
C HIS A 96 16.67 -6.14 8.06
N VAL A 97 16.56 -5.65 9.30
CA VAL A 97 17.45 -4.62 9.89
C VAL A 97 18.45 -5.20 10.90
N SER A 98 18.43 -6.52 11.11
CA SER A 98 19.36 -7.25 11.99
C SER A 98 20.55 -7.83 11.24
#